data_AF-A0A090I6R3-F1
#
_entry.id   AF-A0A090I6R3-F1
#
_cell.length_a   1.000
_cell.length_b   1.000
_cell.length_c   1.000
_cell.angle_alpha   90.00
_cell.angle_beta   90.00
_cell.angle_gamma   90.00
#
_symmetry.space_group_name_H-M   'P 1'
#
loop_
_entity.id
_entity.type
_entity.pdbx_description
1 polymer ?
#
loop_
_entity_poly.entity_id
_entity_poly.type
_entity_poly.pdbx_seq_one_letter_code
_entity_poly.pdbx_strand_id
1 'polypeptide(L)' 'MKFQYTGPDGHKTLELVAFEIMEKDEELKKNQIIEVPDDNKRLVSCLDASGYFKRVEKEESKPVKKPKQKRRTD' A
#
# COMPACT_ATOMS: atom_id res chain seq x y z
N MET A 1 -6.64 -2.92 -5.05
CA MET A 1 -5.60 -1.89 -4.89
C MET A 1 -4.81 -2.11 -3.60
N LYS A 2 -3.54 -1.67 -3.53
CA LYS A 2 -2.75 -1.70 -2.29
C LYS A 2 -2.44 -0.29 -1.82
N PHE A 3 -2.55 -0.06 -0.52
CA PHE A 3 -2.21 1.20 0.13
C PHE A 3 -1.15 0.95 1.19
N GLN A 4 -0.10 1.76 1.20
CA GLN A 4 0.86 1.81 2.28
C GLN A 4 0.43 2.88 3.27
N TYR A 5 0.21 2.48 4.52
CA TYR A 5 -0.06 3.42 5.59
C TYR A 5 1.23 4.13 6.02
N THR A 6 1.24 5.45 5.94
CA THR A 6 2.39 6.31 6.26
C THR A 6 2.17 7.16 7.51
N GLY A 7 1.03 7.00 8.18
CA GLY A 7 0.71 7.69 9.43
C GLY A 7 1.42 7.12 10.67
N PRO A 8 1.08 7.63 11.87
CA PRO A 8 1.64 7.14 13.14
C PRO A 8 1.18 5.71 13.47
N ASP A 9 2.04 4.94 14.13
CA ASP A 9 1.69 3.62 14.68
C ASP A 9 0.57 3.73 15.73
N GLY A 10 -0.31 2.73 15.79
CA GLY A 10 -1.43 2.70 16.75
C GLY A 10 -2.66 3.50 16.29
N HIS A 11 -2.71 3.90 15.02
CA HIS A 11 -3.87 4.61 14.49
C HIS A 11 -4.97 3.63 14.08
N LYS A 12 -6.21 3.95 14.43
CA LYS A 12 -7.39 3.20 13.97
C LYS A 12 -8.15 4.02 12.94
N THR A 13 -8.41 3.39 11.80
CA THR A 13 -9.17 3.98 10.70
C THR A 13 -10.54 3.32 10.66
N LEU A 14 -11.59 4.07 11.01
CA LEU A 14 -12.96 3.56 11.08
C LEU A 14 -13.48 3.12 9.72
N GLU A 15 -12.98 3.72 8.65
CA GLU A 15 -13.31 3.38 7.28
C GLU A 15 -12.89 1.92 6.98
N LEU A 16 -11.66 1.52 7.31
CA LEU A 16 -11.21 0.14 7.06
C LEU A 16 -12.06 -0.89 7.83
N VAL A 17 -12.48 -0.54 9.05
CA VAL A 17 -13.38 -1.36 9.86
C VAL A 17 -14.78 -1.44 9.27
N ALA A 18 -15.32 -0.31 8.79
CA ALA A 18 -16.65 -0.24 8.19
C ALA A 18 -16.77 -1.05 6.89
N PHE A 19 -15.65 -1.23 6.18
CA PHE A 19 -15.57 -2.05 4.98
C PHE A 19 -15.06 -3.48 5.25
N GLU A 20 -14.99 -3.90 6.52
CA GLU A 20 -14.55 -5.25 6.94
C GLU A 20 -13.16 -5.63 6.42
N ILE A 21 -12.29 -4.65 6.17
CA ILE A 21 -10.89 -4.86 5.74
C ILE A 21 -9.98 -5.10 6.93
N MET A 22 -10.36 -4.55 8.09
CA MET A 22 -9.58 -4.55 9.31
C MET A 22 -10.51 -4.76 10.51
N GLU A 23 -10.05 -5.49 11.52
CA GLU A 23 -10.85 -5.73 12.73
C GLU A 23 -10.91 -4.48 13.63
N LYS A 24 -11.97 -4.37 14.45
CA LYS A 24 -12.17 -3.25 15.39
C LYS A 24 -11.03 -3.10 16.40
N ASP A 25 -10.42 -4.21 16.79
CA ASP A 25 -9.37 -4.25 17.79
C ASP A 25 -7.97 -4.13 17.20
N GLU A 26 -7.85 -4.24 15.87
CA GLU A 26 -6.58 -4.12 15.18
C GLU A 26 -6.16 -2.63 15.08
N GLU A 27 -4.86 -2.38 15.01
CA GLU A 27 -4.29 -1.04 14.88
C GLU A 27 -3.33 -0.99 13.69
N LEU A 28 -3.34 0.13 12.97
CA LEU A 28 -2.46 0.33 11.83
C LEU A 28 -1.03 0.60 12.30
N LYS A 29 -0.10 -0.10 11.66
CA LYS A 29 1.33 0.08 11.84
C LYS A 29 1.91 0.88 10.70
N LYS A 30 2.84 1.77 11.01
CA LYS A 30 3.55 2.55 10.01
C LYS A 30 4.22 1.63 8.98
N ASN A 31 4.08 1.97 7.71
CA ASN A 31 4.49 1.19 6.54
C ASN A 31 3.72 -0.12 6.32
N GLN A 32 2.63 -0.39 7.05
CA GLN A 32 1.77 -1.54 6.78
C GLN A 32 1.12 -1.40 5.40
N ILE A 33 1.09 -2.49 4.65
CA ILE A 33 0.42 -2.59 3.36
C ILE A 33 -0.97 -3.16 3.59
N ILE A 34 -1.99 -2.42 3.16
CA ILE A 34 -3.39 -2.79 3.25
C ILE A 34 -3.88 -3.05 1.84
N GLU A 35 -4.55 -4.18 1.65
CA GLU A 35 -5.15 -4.55 0.36
C GLU A 35 -6.63 -4.17 0.40
N VAL A 36 -7.00 -3.24 -0.48
CA VAL A 36 -8.35 -2.67 -0.55
C VAL A 36 -8.98 -3.08 -1.89
N PRO A 37 -10.18 -3.68 -1.91
CA PRO A 37 -10.85 -4.04 -3.15
C PRO A 37 -11.10 -2.81 -4.03
N ASP A 38 -10.77 -2.89 -5.32
CA ASP A 38 -10.97 -1.78 -6.27
C ASP A 38 -12.47 -1.48 -6.49
N ASP A 39 -13.36 -2.44 -6.23
CA ASP A 39 -14.81 -2.28 -6.23
C ASP A 39 -15.28 -1.20 -5.23
N ASN A 40 -14.54 -1.00 -4.14
CA ASN A 40 -14.85 -0.01 -3.11
C ASN A 40 -14.28 1.37 -3.43
N LYS A 41 -14.77 1.98 -4.52
CA LYS A 41 -14.37 3.34 -4.94
C LYS A 41 -14.51 4.40 -3.85
N ARG A 42 -15.52 4.27 -2.98
CA ARG A 42 -15.73 5.18 -1.83
C ARG A 42 -14.60 5.10 -0.83
N LEU A 43 -14.22 3.89 -0.44
CA LEU A 43 -13.11 3.67 0.50
C LEU A 43 -11.80 4.17 -0.10
N VAL A 44 -11.53 3.84 -1.36
CA VAL A 44 -10.36 4.32 -2.10
C VAL A 44 -10.28 5.86 -2.03
N SER A 45 -11.36 6.57 -2.35
CA SER A 45 -11.39 8.03 -2.22
C SER A 45 -11.19 8.53 -0.79
N CYS A 46 -11.74 7.85 0.23
CA CYS A 46 -11.52 8.21 1.64
C CYS A 46 -10.05 8.07 2.04
N LEU A 47 -9.40 6.97 1.63
CA LEU A 47 -7.99 6.72 1.93
C LEU A 47 -7.07 7.73 1.23
N ASP A 48 -7.36 8.10 -0.01
CA ASP A 48 -6.61 9.17 -0.69
C ASP A 48 -6.81 10.54 -0.03
N ALA A 49 -8.04 10.87 0.39
CA ALA A 49 -8.33 12.13 1.07
C ALA A 49 -7.73 12.21 2.48
N SER A 50 -7.54 11.06 3.14
CA SER A 50 -6.98 10.96 4.49
C SER A 50 -5.53 11.47 4.58
N GLY A 51 -4.75 11.35 3.49
CA GLY A 51 -3.34 11.77 3.47
C GLY A 51 -2.38 10.88 4.27
N TYR A 52 -2.91 9.92 5.05
CA TYR A 52 -2.11 8.90 5.76
C TYR A 52 -1.87 7.63 4.94
N PHE A 53 -2.49 7.49 3.77
CA PHE A 53 -2.36 6.32 2.92
C PHE A 53 -1.78 6.71 1.57
N LYS A 54 -0.75 5.98 1.14
CA LYS A 54 -0.14 6.15 -0.17
C LYS A 54 -0.48 4.95 -1.04
N ARG A 55 -1.06 5.18 -2.22
CA ARG A 55 -1.29 4.12 -3.20
C ARG A 55 0.05 3.48 -3.57
N VAL A 56 0.12 2.17 -3.41
CA VAL A 56 1.18 1.34 -3.95
C VAL A 56 0.51 0.52 -5.05
N GLU A 57 0.40 1.11 -6.25
CA GLU A 57 0.10 0.28 -7.40
C GLU A 57 1.14 -0.83 -7.45
N LYS A 58 0.72 -2.06 -7.78
CA LYS A 58 1.67 -3.06 -8.25
C LYS A 58 2.36 -2.40 -9.44
N GLU A 59 3.55 -1.84 -9.22
CA GLU A 59 4.57 -1.88 -10.25
C GLU A 59 4.67 -3.37 -10.56
N GLU A 60 3.95 -3.79 -11.60
CA GLU A 60 4.40 -4.87 -12.47
C GLU A 60 5.89 -4.61 -12.60
N SER A 61 6.66 -5.44 -11.91
CA SER A 61 8.09 -5.35 -11.88
C SER A 61 8.50 -5.46 -13.33
N LYS A 62 8.75 -4.31 -13.98
CA LYS A 62 9.45 -4.30 -15.26
C LYS A 62 10.63 -5.22 -15.04
N PRO A 63 10.79 -6.29 -15.82
CA PRO A 63 11.84 -7.25 -15.57
C PRO A 63 13.13 -6.44 -15.56
N VAL A 64 13.78 -6.41 -14.40
CA VAL A 64 15.07 -5.75 -14.22
C VAL A 64 15.97 -6.41 -15.25
N LYS A 65 16.16 -5.74 -16.39
CA LYS A 65 17.14 -6.13 -17.40
C LYS A 65 18.52 -6.01 -16.77
N LYS A 66 18.94 -7.03 -16.00
CA LYS A 66 20.32 -7.50 -16.08
C LYS A 66 20.36 -8.41 -17.32
N PRO A 67 21.41 -8.42 -18.16
CA PRO A 67 22.80 -8.21 -17.78
C PRO A 67 23.64 -7.39 -18.79
N LYS A 68 24.82 -6.93 -18.38
CA LYS A 68 26.10 -7.34 -19.02
C LYS A 68 27.27 -6.80 -18.22
N GLN A 69 27.75 -7.67 -17.35
CA GLN A 69 29.14 -7.70 -16.91
C GLN A 69 30.01 -7.87 -18.18
N LYS A 70 30.64 -6.81 -18.67
CA LYS A 70 31.80 -6.94 -19.55
C LYS A 70 33.03 -7.05 -18.66
N ARG A 71 33.50 -8.29 -18.47
CA ARG A 71 34.86 -8.60 -18.05
C ARG A 71 35.80 -8.42 -19.25
N ARG A 72 37.00 -7.88 -18.97
CA ARG A 72 38.30 -8.13 -19.64
C ARG A 72 38.43 -7.62 -21.09
N THR A 73 39.57 -7.23 -21.64
CA THR A 73 40.97 -6.98 -21.24
C THR A 73 41.58 -6.33 -22.48
N ASP A 74 42.34 -5.24 -22.33
CA ASP A 74 43.62 -5.00 -23.02
C ASP A 74 44.37 -3.92 -22.23
#